data_AF-A0A822D4C5-F1
#
_entry.id   AF-A0A822D4C5-F1
#
_cell.length_a   1.000
_cell.length_b   1.000
_cell.length_c   1.000
_cell.angle_alpha   90.00
_cell.angle_beta   90.00
_cell.angle_gamma   90.00
#
_symmetry.space_group_name_H-M   'P 1'
#
loop_
_entity.id
_entity.type
_entity.pdbx_description
1 polymer ?
#
loop_
_entity_poly.entity_id
_entity_poly.type
_entity_poly.pdbx_seq_one_letter_code
_entity_poly.pdbx_strand_id
1 'polypeptide(L)'
;ILTFIQRNELDIITPYIPISTLKLDSTIYEKVLNTYLTQKKYEKLKDLLIKWPSDIYNLTTIDQLIRLQMDDERTAKALLECSAIIAEKQGNVSKTLDIYLKMDNIQIFQLIERKNLHEEILPHIEKLMSINKN
;
A
#
# COMPACT_ATOMS: atom_id res chain seq x y z
N ILE A 1 14.40 7.04 16.75
CA ILE A 1 13.55 6.10 15.97
C ILE A 1 13.93 4.64 16.25
N LEU A 2 15.16 4.20 15.98
CA LEU A 2 15.56 2.80 16.17
C LEU A 2 15.33 2.27 17.61
N THR A 3 15.60 3.08 18.63
CA THR A 3 15.31 2.72 20.04
C THR A 3 13.81 2.49 20.29
N PHE A 4 12.92 3.26 19.65
CA PHE A 4 11.47 3.09 19.79
C PHE A 4 10.97 1.85 19.04
N ILE A 5 11.58 1.52 17.90
CA ILE A 5 11.35 0.25 17.19
C ILE A 5 11.68 -0.92 18.12
N GLN A 6 12.87 -0.91 18.74
CA GLN A 6 13.31 -1.97 19.64
C GLN A 6 12.41 -2.15 20.87
N ARG A 7 11.71 -1.10 21.29
CA ARG A 7 10.79 -1.12 22.43
C ARG A 7 9.33 -1.36 22.04
N ASN A 8 9.02 -1.55 20.76
CA ASN A 8 7.65 -1.58 20.23
C ASN A 8 6.83 -0.32 20.56
N GLU A 9 7.50 0.82 20.75
CA GLU A 9 6.93 2.12 21.12
C GLU A 9 6.78 3.04 19.90
N LEU A 10 6.81 2.48 18.69
CA LEU A 10 6.86 3.24 17.45
C LEU A 10 5.67 4.19 17.28
N ASP A 11 4.49 3.76 17.74
CA ASP A 11 3.25 4.55 17.71
C ASP A 11 3.37 5.91 18.41
N ILE A 12 4.24 6.03 19.41
CA ILE A 12 4.46 7.27 20.17
C ILE A 12 5.12 8.33 19.27
N ILE A 13 6.05 7.90 18.41
CA ILE A 13 6.89 8.83 17.64
C ILE A 13 6.46 8.97 16.18
N THR A 14 5.70 8.01 15.64
CA THR A 14 5.26 8.02 14.24
C THR A 14 4.62 9.35 13.79
N PRO A 15 3.76 10.02 14.59
CA PRO A 15 3.20 11.32 14.21
C PRO A 15 4.23 12.45 14.07
N TYR A 16 5.42 12.29 14.64
CA TYR A 16 6.49 13.28 14.68
C TYR A 16 7.65 12.95 13.74
N ILE A 17 7.59 11.84 13.00
CA ILE A 17 8.60 11.51 12.00
C ILE A 17 8.51 12.54 10.87
N PRO A 18 9.61 13.20 10.50
CA PRO A 18 9.56 14.25 9.50
C PRO A 18 9.39 13.63 8.10
N ILE A 19 8.46 14.18 7.31
CA ILE A 19 8.12 13.70 5.96
C ILE A 19 8.20 14.78 4.88
N SER A 20 8.67 15.99 5.22
CA SER A 20 8.67 17.17 4.35
C SER A 20 10.10 17.66 4.04
N THR A 21 10.50 18.83 4.57
CA THR A 21 11.74 19.52 4.18
C THR A 21 13.02 18.91 4.78
N LEU A 22 12.94 18.37 6.00
CA LEU A 22 14.05 17.66 6.65
C LEU A 22 13.78 16.15 6.61
N LYS A 23 14.17 15.50 5.52
CA LYS A 23 13.98 14.05 5.35
C LYS A 23 15.09 13.29 6.04
N LEU A 24 14.74 12.12 6.56
CA LEU A 24 15.69 11.13 7.03
C LEU A 24 16.20 10.30 5.85
N ASP A 25 17.17 9.44 6.13
CA ASP A 25 17.58 8.41 5.20
C ASP A 25 16.41 7.46 4.87
N SER A 26 16.28 7.04 3.60
CA SER A 26 15.16 6.22 3.13
C SER A 26 15.01 4.93 3.93
N THR A 27 16.13 4.37 4.38
CA THR A 27 16.16 3.13 5.17
C THR A 27 15.48 3.27 6.52
N ILE A 28 15.38 4.48 7.08
CA ILE A 28 14.67 4.71 8.34
C ILE A 28 13.16 4.58 8.14
N TYR A 29 12.62 5.17 7.08
CA TYR A 29 11.21 5.03 6.74
C TYR A 29 10.87 3.58 6.40
N GLU A 30 11.73 2.90 5.65
CA GLU A 30 11.57 1.48 5.31
C GLU A 30 11.54 0.60 6.57
N LYS A 31 12.43 0.85 7.54
CA LYS A 31 12.41 0.16 8.84
C LYS A 31 11.11 0.40 9.60
N VAL A 32 10.58 1.62 9.58
CA VAL A 32 9.30 1.95 10.24
C VAL A 32 8.15 1.18 9.59
N LEU A 33 8.03 1.25 8.26
CA LEU A 33 6.98 0.54 7.51
C LEU A 33 7.10 -0.98 7.71
N ASN A 34 8.31 -1.54 7.64
CA ASN A 34 8.54 -2.97 7.89
C ASN A 34 8.22 -3.38 9.34
N THR A 35 8.43 -2.49 10.32
CA THR A 35 8.05 -2.77 11.71
C THR A 35 6.54 -2.92 11.84
N TYR A 36 5.76 -2.03 11.23
CA TYR A 36 4.30 -2.15 11.22
C TYR A 36 3.82 -3.40 10.48
N LEU A 37 4.49 -3.77 9.38
CA LEU A 37 4.21 -4.97 8.62
C LEU A 37 4.44 -6.24 9.45
N THR A 38 5.62 -6.39 10.05
CA THR A 38 6.00 -7.55 10.88
C THR A 38 5.19 -7.67 12.18
N GLN A 39 4.75 -6.55 12.75
CA GLN A 39 3.81 -6.52 13.88
C GLN A 39 2.35 -6.74 13.49
N LYS A 40 2.07 -6.99 12.20
CA LYS A 40 0.71 -7.20 11.65
C LYS A 40 -0.25 -6.03 11.89
N LYS A 41 0.30 -4.82 12.06
CA LYS A 41 -0.46 -3.57 12.25
C LYS A 41 -0.83 -2.97 10.89
N TYR A 42 -1.52 -3.74 10.07
CA TYR A 42 -1.77 -3.41 8.65
C TYR A 42 -2.57 -2.12 8.45
N GLU A 43 -3.51 -1.80 9.34
CA GLU A 43 -4.25 -0.52 9.27
C GLU A 43 -3.34 0.69 9.50
N LYS A 44 -2.40 0.58 10.45
CA LYS A 44 -1.41 1.65 10.68
C LYS A 44 -0.45 1.77 9.50
N LEU A 45 -0.01 0.65 8.94
CA LEU A 45 0.80 0.64 7.73
C LEU A 45 0.08 1.37 6.58
N LYS A 46 -1.19 1.04 6.34
CA LYS A 46 -2.02 1.66 5.32
C LYS A 46 -2.10 3.18 5.49
N ASP A 47 -2.41 3.64 6.70
CA ASP A 47 -2.47 5.07 7.01
C ASP A 47 -1.16 5.80 6.69
N LEU A 48 -0.02 5.19 6.98
CA LEU A 48 1.29 5.77 6.68
C LEU A 48 1.58 5.78 5.18
N LEU A 49 1.28 4.70 4.47
CA LEU A 49 1.44 4.65 3.03
C LEU A 49 0.61 5.74 2.34
N ILE A 50 -0.61 6.01 2.80
CA ILE A 50 -1.43 7.11 2.26
C ILE A 50 -0.78 8.47 2.53
N LYS A 51 -0.34 8.72 3.77
CA LYS A 51 0.15 10.04 4.21
C LYS A 51 1.57 10.37 3.76
N TRP A 52 2.43 9.37 3.67
CA TRP A 52 3.85 9.57 3.41
C TRP A 52 4.12 9.77 1.92
N PRO A 53 4.88 10.82 1.54
CA PRO A 53 5.35 11.00 0.17
C PRO A 53 6.15 9.79 -0.30
N SER A 54 5.93 9.36 -1.55
CA SER A 54 6.55 8.14 -2.10
C SER A 54 8.04 8.27 -2.38
N ASP A 55 8.59 9.49 -2.34
CA ASP A 55 9.99 9.79 -2.64
C ASP A 55 10.91 9.70 -1.41
N ILE A 56 10.36 9.45 -0.21
CA ILE A 56 11.14 9.34 1.04
C ILE A 56 11.51 7.89 1.39
N TYR A 57 11.01 6.90 0.66
CA TYR A 57 11.31 5.48 0.88
C TYR A 57 11.35 4.72 -0.45
N ASN A 58 12.04 3.58 -0.49
CA ASN A 58 12.09 2.76 -1.69
C ASN A 58 10.79 1.95 -1.87
N LEU A 59 9.99 2.34 -2.85
CA LEU A 59 8.73 1.65 -3.19
C LEU A 59 8.94 0.16 -3.53
N THR A 60 10.01 -0.19 -4.25
CA THR A 60 10.31 -1.58 -4.64
C THR A 60 10.62 -2.44 -3.42
N THR A 61 11.37 -1.91 -2.46
CA THR A 61 11.65 -2.60 -1.20
C THR A 61 10.37 -2.91 -0.43
N ILE A 62 9.50 -1.91 -0.26
CA ILE A 62 8.24 -2.09 0.48
C ILE A 62 7.30 -3.05 -0.25
N ASP A 63 7.23 -2.96 -1.57
CA ASP A 63 6.43 -3.85 -2.41
C ASP A 63 6.86 -5.32 -2.29
N GLN A 64 8.16 -5.59 -2.22
CA GLN A 64 8.69 -6.93 -1.97
C GLN A 64 8.33 -7.43 -0.58
N LEU A 65 8.48 -6.59 0.45
CA LEU A 65 8.14 -6.96 1.83
C LEU A 65 6.65 -7.30 1.99
N ILE A 66 5.76 -6.49 1.40
CA ILE A 66 4.32 -6.74 1.43
C ILE A 66 3.99 -8.08 0.77
N ARG A 67 4.58 -8.39 -0.40
CA ARG A 67 4.38 -9.69 -1.07
C ARG A 67 4.80 -10.87 -0.20
N LEU A 68 6.00 -10.79 0.39
CA LEU A 68 6.48 -11.85 1.28
C LEU A 68 5.51 -12.11 2.44
N GLN A 69 4.94 -11.03 3.00
CA GLN A 69 3.94 -11.16 4.07
C GLN A 69 2.61 -11.75 3.58
N MET A 70 2.21 -11.49 2.33
CA MET A 70 0.99 -12.04 1.74
C MET A 70 1.07 -13.54 1.45
N ASP A 71 2.26 -14.03 1.11
CA ASP A 71 2.49 -15.46 0.78
C ASP A 71 2.50 -16.35 2.04
N ASP A 72 2.82 -15.78 3.21
CA ASP A 72 2.89 -16.50 4.51
C ASP A 72 1.54 -16.50 5.28
N GLU A 73 0.57 -15.68 4.88
CA GLU A 73 -0.69 -15.51 5.61
C GLU A 73 -1.94 -15.70 4.74
N ARG A 74 -3.07 -16.03 5.40
CA ARG A 74 -4.39 -15.74 4.82
C ARG A 74 -4.49 -14.23 4.62
N THR A 75 -4.36 -13.81 3.37
CA THR A 75 -4.19 -12.40 3.01
C THR A 75 -5.26 -11.52 3.64
N ALA A 76 -4.85 -10.65 4.56
CA ALA A 76 -5.75 -9.68 5.18
C ALA A 76 -6.15 -8.59 4.17
N LYS A 77 -7.42 -8.14 4.21
CA LYS A 77 -7.91 -7.06 3.34
C LYS A 77 -7.04 -5.80 3.40
N ALA A 78 -6.63 -5.39 4.60
CA ALA A 78 -5.76 -4.24 4.81
C ALA A 78 -4.38 -4.39 4.12
N LEU A 79 -3.86 -5.62 3.99
CA LEU A 79 -2.60 -5.88 3.33
C LEU A 79 -2.73 -5.81 1.80
N LEU A 80 -3.87 -6.23 1.25
CA LEU A 80 -4.23 -6.00 -0.17
C LEU A 80 -4.35 -4.50 -0.47
N GLU A 81 -4.99 -3.73 0.41
CA GLU A 81 -5.07 -2.27 0.30
C GLU A 81 -3.68 -1.63 0.31
N CYS A 82 -2.78 -2.08 1.19
CA CYS A 82 -1.38 -1.61 1.20
C CYS A 82 -0.68 -1.91 -0.14
N SER A 83 -0.88 -3.10 -0.71
CA SER A 83 -0.30 -3.48 -1.99
C SER A 83 -0.83 -2.61 -3.14
N ALA A 84 -2.13 -2.31 -3.15
CA ALA A 84 -2.74 -1.41 -4.13
C ALA A 84 -2.16 0.01 -4.05
N ILE A 85 -2.03 0.58 -2.84
CA ILE A 85 -1.44 1.91 -2.63
C ILE A 85 0.01 1.97 -3.16
N ILE A 86 0.79 0.92 -2.93
CA ILE A 86 2.16 0.85 -3.44
C ILE A 86 2.19 0.77 -4.97
N ALA A 87 1.35 -0.07 -5.58
CA ALA A 87 1.23 -0.16 -7.04
C ALA A 87 0.82 1.18 -7.67
N GLU A 88 -0.10 1.91 -7.03
CA GLU A 88 -0.49 3.25 -7.46
C GLU A 88 0.66 4.26 -7.40
N LYS A 89 1.43 4.27 -6.31
CA LYS A 89 2.60 5.16 -6.14
C LYS A 89 3.73 4.82 -7.11
N GLN A 90 3.85 3.56 -7.52
CA GLN A 90 4.77 3.12 -8.57
C GLN A 90 4.28 3.51 -9.98
N GLY A 91 3.03 3.94 -10.14
CA GLY A 91 2.42 4.20 -11.44
C GLY A 91 2.09 2.93 -12.23
N ASN A 92 2.09 1.74 -11.59
CA ASN A 92 1.81 0.47 -12.27
C ASN A 92 0.30 0.21 -12.30
N VAL A 93 -0.35 0.69 -13.36
CA VAL A 93 -1.81 0.66 -13.49
C VAL A 93 -2.34 -0.77 -13.64
N SER A 94 -1.72 -1.60 -14.48
CA SER A 94 -2.11 -3.01 -14.66
C SER A 94 -2.12 -3.78 -13.33
N LYS A 95 -1.04 -3.68 -12.55
CA LYS A 95 -0.96 -4.34 -11.24
C LYS A 95 -1.98 -3.78 -10.24
N THR A 96 -2.24 -2.48 -10.30
CA THR A 96 -3.25 -1.81 -9.48
C THR A 96 -4.64 -2.38 -9.76
N LEU A 97 -5.00 -2.51 -11.05
CA LEU A 97 -6.27 -3.09 -11.50
C LEU A 97 -6.40 -4.55 -11.04
N ASP A 98 -5.36 -5.36 -11.22
CA ASP A 98 -5.36 -6.76 -10.78
C ASP A 98 -5.63 -6.93 -9.28
N ILE A 99 -5.03 -6.07 -8.45
CA ILE A 99 -5.23 -6.12 -6.99
C ILE A 99 -6.65 -5.71 -6.64
N TYR A 100 -7.17 -4.63 -7.23
CA TYR A 100 -8.55 -4.20 -6.96
C TYR A 100 -9.60 -5.21 -7.43
N LEU A 101 -9.36 -5.90 -8.55
CA LEU A 101 -10.20 -7.00 -9.05
C LEU A 101 -10.18 -8.24 -8.15
N LYS A 102 -9.12 -8.46 -7.36
CA LYS A 102 -9.07 -9.52 -6.35
C LYS A 102 -9.83 -9.16 -5.07
N MET A 103 -10.10 -7.86 -4.86
CA MET A 103 -10.73 -7.35 -3.65
C MET A 103 -12.25 -7.17 -3.77
N ASP A 104 -12.85 -7.46 -4.93
CA ASP A 104 -14.25 -7.13 -5.28
C ASP A 104 -14.63 -5.70 -4.88
N ASN A 105 -13.68 -4.77 -5.01
CA ASN A 105 -13.83 -3.43 -4.47
C ASN A 105 -14.50 -2.52 -5.50
N ILE A 106 -15.75 -2.11 -5.22
CA ILE A 106 -16.54 -1.16 -6.01
C ILE A 106 -15.79 0.15 -6.27
N GLN A 107 -14.82 0.53 -5.43
CA GLN A 107 -13.98 1.72 -5.64
C GLN A 107 -13.13 1.66 -6.92
N ILE A 108 -12.99 0.48 -7.56
CA ILE A 108 -12.30 0.33 -8.84
C ILE A 108 -12.94 1.19 -9.94
N PHE A 109 -14.27 1.35 -9.93
CA PHE A 109 -14.97 2.18 -10.92
C PHE A 109 -14.63 3.65 -10.77
N GLN A 110 -14.50 4.16 -9.54
CA GLN A 110 -14.08 5.53 -9.28
C GLN A 110 -12.63 5.78 -9.69
N LEU A 111 -11.76 4.77 -9.57
CA LEU A 111 -10.37 4.85 -10.00
C LEU A 111 -10.26 4.88 -11.54
N ILE A 112 -11.00 4.01 -12.23
CA ILE A 112 -11.08 3.95 -13.70
C ILE A 112 -11.51 5.30 -14.27
N GLU A 113 -12.54 5.89 -13.67
CA GLU A 113 -13.10 7.19 -14.08
C GLU A 113 -12.10 8.33 -13.85
N ARG A 114 -11.44 8.37 -12.69
CA ARG A 114 -10.46 9.42 -12.35
C ARG A 114 -9.18 9.36 -13.19
N LYS A 115 -8.73 8.16 -13.58
CA LYS A 115 -7.47 7.97 -14.32
C LYS A 115 -7.67 7.75 -15.82
N ASN A 116 -8.91 7.84 -16.31
CA ASN A 116 -9.26 7.69 -17.73
C ASN A 116 -8.79 6.36 -18.36
N LEU A 117 -8.87 5.26 -17.59
CA LEU A 117 -8.22 3.98 -17.88
C LEU A 117 -9.05 3.04 -18.77
N HIS A 118 -9.90 3.61 -19.63
CA HIS A 118 -10.94 2.88 -20.36
C HIS A 118 -10.41 1.79 -21.30
N GLU A 119 -9.20 1.98 -21.84
CA GLU A 119 -8.58 1.01 -22.76
C GLU A 119 -7.89 -0.14 -22.01
N GLU A 120 -7.27 0.13 -20.85
CA GLU A 120 -6.54 -0.89 -20.07
C GLU A 120 -7.47 -1.87 -19.35
N ILE A 121 -8.73 -1.48 -19.14
CA ILE A 121 -9.74 -2.33 -18.53
C ILE A 121 -10.42 -3.28 -19.51
N LEU A 122 -10.26 -3.09 -20.83
CA LEU A 122 -10.92 -3.92 -21.86
C LEU A 122 -10.76 -5.44 -21.63
N PRO A 123 -9.56 -5.96 -21.27
CA PRO A 123 -9.38 -7.39 -20.98
C PRO A 123 -10.06 -7.85 -19.69
N HIS A 124 -10.45 -6.92 -18.80
CA HIS A 124 -10.96 -7.18 -17.46
C HIS A 124 -12.46 -6.88 -17.31
N ILE A 125 -13.14 -6.47 -18.41
CA ILE A 125 -14.53 -6.02 -18.41
C ILE A 125 -15.51 -7.07 -17.87
N GLU A 126 -15.34 -8.35 -18.21
CA GLU A 126 -16.26 -9.40 -17.73
C GLU A 126 -16.26 -9.52 -16.21
N LYS A 127 -15.07 -9.44 -15.59
CA LYS A 127 -14.90 -9.51 -14.14
C LYS A 127 -15.36 -8.23 -13.45
N LEU A 128 -15.18 -7.08 -14.08
CA LEU A 128 -15.75 -5.80 -13.60
C LEU A 128 -17.28 -5.84 -13.63
N MET A 129 -17.88 -6.35 -14.70
CA MET A 129 -19.34 -6.44 -14.84
C MET A 129 -19.98 -7.35 -13.78
N SER A 130 -19.29 -8.39 -13.31
CA SER A 130 -19.78 -9.22 -12.19
C SER A 130 -19.73 -8.49 -10.84
N ILE A 131 -18.74 -7.62 -10.62
CA ILE A 131 -18.60 -6.84 -9.38
C ILE A 131 -19.72 -5.78 -9.28
N ASN A 132 -20.14 -5.17 -10.39
CA ASN A 132 -21.19 -4.13 -10.41
C ASN A 132 -22.64 -4.68 -10.28
N LYS A 133 -22.83 -6.00 -10.34
CA LYS A 133 -24.17 -6.62 -10.31
C LYS A 133 -24.67 -6.99 -8.90
N ASN A 134 -23.85 -6.77 -7.86
CA ASN A 134 -24.20 -6.98 -6.45
C ASN A 134 -24.39 -5.63 -5.74
#